data_AF-A0A7C4D718-F1
#
_entry.id   AF-A0A7C4D718-F1
#
_cell.length_a   1.000
_cell.length_b   1.000
_cell.length_c   1.000
_cell.angle_alpha   90.00
_cell.angle_beta   90.00
_cell.angle_gamma   90.00
#
_symmetry.space_group_name_H-M   'P 1'
#
loop_
_entity.id
_entity.type
_entity.pdbx_description
1 polymer ?
#
loop_
_entity_poly.entity_id
_entity_poly.type
_entity_poly.pdbx_seq_one_letter_code
_entity_poly.pdbx_strand_id
1 'polypeptide(L)'
;MIRAIAITRNIIAHAYRRISVEEMQEIRAEILAKIEYVVKELLKIVEQEKLDPEVALKTFETLSQSFRKHGVLLAYLFGSRARGTADEESDYDIAVLFSNDETSIIDEVNLTAELSRAINEPADKIDVLSLNRADLTVKARVLREGVPIYCSDGEFKRMWERKTLMEILEGTDLYAVYIKRALERIRF
;
A
#
# COMPACT_ATOMS: atom_id res chain seq x y z
N MET A 1 3.93 3.90 -21.54
CA MET A 1 4.00 3.00 -20.36
C MET A 1 2.76 3.05 -19.47
N ILE A 2 2.29 4.21 -19.00
CA ILE A 2 1.15 4.32 -18.06
C ILE A 2 -0.17 3.72 -18.61
N ARG A 3 -0.46 3.88 -19.90
CA ARG A 3 -1.65 3.26 -20.54
C ARG A 3 -1.63 1.74 -20.54
N ALA A 4 -0.47 1.10 -20.69
CA ALA A 4 -0.37 -0.36 -20.69
C ALA A 4 -0.73 -0.93 -19.30
N ILE A 5 -0.22 -0.31 -18.23
CA ILE A 5 -0.51 -0.72 -16.84
C ILE A 5 -2.01 -0.58 -16.53
N ALA A 6 -2.65 0.51 -16.97
CA ALA A 6 -4.09 0.72 -16.77
C ALA A 6 -4.95 -0.30 -17.54
N ILE A 7 -4.58 -0.63 -18.78
CA ILE A 7 -5.26 -1.64 -19.60
C ILE A 7 -5.11 -3.03 -18.97
N THR A 8 -3.90 -3.40 -18.55
CA THR A 8 -3.65 -4.68 -17.88
C THR A 8 -4.43 -4.78 -16.57
N ARG A 9 -4.51 -3.70 -15.78
CA ARG A 9 -5.30 -3.67 -14.54
C ARG A 9 -6.79 -3.87 -14.80
N ASN A 10 -7.35 -3.20 -15.80
CA ASN A 10 -8.77 -3.35 -16.17
C ASN A 10 -9.07 -4.76 -16.71
N ILE A 11 -8.16 -5.34 -17.50
CA ILE A 11 -8.30 -6.72 -17.98
C ILE A 11 -8.25 -7.71 -16.83
N ILE A 12 -7.30 -7.57 -15.90
CA ILE A 12 -7.18 -8.43 -14.73
C ILE A 12 -8.41 -8.29 -13.82
N ALA A 13 -8.90 -7.08 -13.59
CA ALA A 13 -10.13 -6.81 -12.84
C ALA A 13 -11.37 -7.47 -13.47
N HIS A 14 -11.50 -7.42 -14.80
CA HIS A 14 -12.55 -8.12 -15.51
C HIS A 14 -12.36 -9.65 -15.51
N ALA A 15 -11.12 -10.12 -15.56
CA ALA A 15 -10.78 -11.53 -15.47
C ALA A 15 -11.13 -12.11 -14.09
N TYR A 16 -10.94 -11.39 -12.99
CA TYR A 16 -11.35 -11.83 -11.65
C TYR A 16 -12.84 -12.17 -11.53
N ARG A 17 -13.72 -11.62 -12.38
CA ARG A 17 -15.15 -11.98 -12.43
C ARG A 17 -15.45 -13.25 -13.23
N ARG A 18 -14.48 -13.77 -13.98
CA ARG A 18 -14.62 -14.87 -14.94
C ARG A 18 -13.65 -16.04 -14.74
N ILE A 19 -12.62 -15.88 -13.91
CA ILE A 19 -11.65 -16.93 -13.61
C ILE A 19 -12.37 -18.12 -12.98
N SER A 20 -12.29 -19.28 -13.61
CA SER A 20 -12.81 -20.53 -13.05
C SER A 20 -11.90 -21.04 -11.94
N VAL A 21 -12.41 -21.98 -11.14
CA VAL A 21 -11.62 -22.62 -10.07
C VAL A 21 -10.43 -23.37 -10.67
N GLU A 22 -10.55 -23.92 -11.88
CA GLU A 22 -9.45 -24.61 -12.57
C GLU A 22 -8.34 -23.63 -13.00
N GLU A 23 -8.70 -22.51 -13.63
CA GLU A 23 -7.74 -21.47 -14.04
C GLU A 23 -6.97 -20.87 -12.84
N MET A 24 -7.64 -20.75 -11.69
CA MET A 24 -7.00 -20.30 -10.46
C MET A 24 -5.95 -21.28 -9.92
N GLN A 25 -6.17 -22.60 -10.08
CA GLN A 25 -5.20 -23.62 -9.66
C GLN A 25 -3.97 -23.65 -10.58
N GLU A 26 -4.15 -23.46 -11.88
CA GLU A 26 -3.04 -23.36 -12.85
C GLU A 26 -2.14 -22.16 -12.56
N ILE A 27 -2.76 -20.98 -12.36
CA ILE A 27 -2.05 -19.75 -11.96
C ILE A 27 -1.28 -19.99 -10.66
N ARG A 28 -1.90 -20.66 -9.68
CA ARG A 28 -1.29 -20.97 -8.39
C ARG A 28 -0.04 -21.84 -8.58
N ALA A 29 -0.10 -22.89 -9.39
CA ALA A 29 1.02 -23.80 -9.61
C ALA A 29 2.22 -23.11 -10.29
N GLU A 30 1.98 -22.32 -11.34
CA GLU A 30 3.08 -21.66 -12.06
C GLU A 30 3.68 -20.47 -11.31
N ILE A 31 2.85 -19.66 -10.65
CA ILE A 31 3.30 -18.41 -10.03
C ILE A 31 3.97 -18.67 -8.68
N LEU A 32 3.44 -19.55 -7.82
CA LEU A 32 4.05 -19.81 -6.51
C LEU A 32 5.47 -20.38 -6.65
N ALA A 33 5.69 -21.28 -7.60
CA ALA A 33 7.01 -21.86 -7.85
C ALA A 33 8.04 -20.78 -8.24
N LYS A 34 7.63 -19.80 -9.05
CA LYS A 34 8.49 -18.67 -9.43
C LYS A 34 8.73 -17.71 -8.27
N ILE A 35 7.72 -17.45 -7.44
CA ILE A 35 7.85 -16.59 -6.25
C ILE A 35 8.83 -17.21 -5.25
N GLU A 36 8.75 -18.52 -5.01
CA GLU A 36 9.63 -19.19 -4.05
C GLU A 36 11.12 -19.06 -4.44
N TYR A 37 11.42 -19.16 -5.73
CA TYR A 37 12.77 -18.93 -6.25
C TYR A 37 13.23 -17.49 -6.01
N VAL A 38 12.39 -16.50 -6.35
CA VAL A 38 12.72 -15.08 -6.17
C VAL A 38 12.95 -14.73 -4.70
N VAL A 39 12.12 -15.25 -3.80
CA VAL A 39 12.27 -15.04 -2.34
C VAL A 39 13.60 -15.60 -1.84
N LYS A 40 13.99 -16.79 -2.29
CA LYS A 40 15.29 -17.40 -1.91
C LYS A 40 16.48 -16.56 -2.38
N GLU A 41 16.42 -16.03 -3.59
CA GLU A 41 17.50 -15.17 -4.10
C GLU A 41 17.54 -13.81 -3.37
N LEU A 42 16.40 -13.22 -3.02
CA LEU A 42 16.36 -11.99 -2.21
C LEU A 42 16.94 -12.20 -0.81
N LEU A 43 16.64 -13.34 -0.16
CA LEU A 43 17.21 -13.66 1.15
C LEU A 43 18.74 -13.75 1.12
N LYS A 44 19.31 -14.34 0.06
CA LYS A 44 20.77 -14.37 -0.13
C LYS A 44 21.38 -12.98 -0.25
N ILE A 45 20.70 -12.06 -0.95
CA ILE A 45 21.18 -10.68 -1.12
C ILE A 45 21.14 -9.94 0.23
N VAL A 46 20.07 -10.10 1.01
CA VAL A 46 19.95 -9.47 2.34
C VAL A 46 21.05 -9.95 3.30
N GLU A 47 21.40 -11.24 3.26
CA GLU A 47 22.52 -11.80 4.03
C GLU A 47 23.89 -11.26 3.61
N GLN A 48 24.08 -10.96 2.32
CA GLN A 48 25.34 -10.44 1.78
C GLN A 48 25.56 -8.95 2.04
N GLU A 49 24.49 -8.14 2.04
CA GLU A 49 24.54 -6.68 2.21
C GLU A 49 24.57 -6.22 3.70
N LYS A 50 24.62 -7.16 4.67
CA LYS A 50 24.64 -6.86 6.12
C LYS A 50 23.53 -5.89 6.58
N LEU A 51 22.34 -5.95 5.99
CA LEU A 51 21.17 -5.32 6.59
C LEU A 51 20.85 -6.08 7.88
N ASP A 52 21.23 -5.50 9.03
CA ASP A 52 21.08 -6.13 10.33
C ASP A 52 19.58 -6.35 10.64
N PRO A 53 19.10 -7.61 10.64
CA PRO A 53 17.72 -7.92 10.94
C PRO A 53 17.35 -7.47 12.35
N GLU A 54 18.29 -7.47 13.30
CA GLU A 54 18.03 -7.17 14.71
C GLU A 54 17.67 -5.70 14.94
N VAL A 55 18.38 -4.79 14.27
CA VAL A 55 18.06 -3.35 14.28
C VAL A 55 16.72 -3.08 13.61
N ALA A 56 16.46 -3.71 12.45
CA ALA A 56 15.18 -3.60 11.77
C ALA A 56 14.04 -4.11 12.66
N LEU A 57 14.19 -5.28 13.29
CA LEU A 57 13.21 -5.89 14.18
C LEU A 57 12.87 -4.98 15.38
N LYS A 58 13.88 -4.38 16.03
CA LYS A 58 13.66 -3.47 17.16
C LYS A 58 12.90 -2.20 16.74
N THR A 59 13.23 -1.65 15.58
CA THR A 59 12.51 -0.51 15.02
C THR A 59 11.07 -0.89 14.67
N PHE A 60 10.85 -2.06 14.05
CA PHE A 60 9.52 -2.59 13.75
C PHE A 60 8.68 -2.83 15.01
N GLU A 61 9.28 -3.32 16.09
CA GLU A 61 8.59 -3.51 17.37
C GLU A 61 8.14 -2.16 17.98
N THR A 62 9.04 -1.17 17.97
CA THR A 62 8.76 0.17 18.50
C THR A 62 7.64 0.85 17.71
N LEU A 63 7.73 0.80 16.37
CA LEU A 63 6.68 1.28 15.47
C LEU A 63 5.34 0.58 15.74
N SER A 64 5.36 -0.75 15.89
CA SER A 64 4.16 -1.54 16.17
C SER A 64 3.49 -1.18 17.51
N GLN A 65 4.28 -0.78 18.52
CA GLN A 65 3.73 -0.29 19.78
C GLN A 65 3.05 1.06 19.61
N SER A 66 3.68 2.00 18.89
CA SER A 66 3.07 3.30 18.58
C SER A 66 1.78 3.14 17.77
N PHE A 67 1.77 2.31 16.73
CA PHE A 67 0.56 2.02 15.95
C PHE A 67 -0.58 1.47 16.82
N ARG A 68 -0.29 0.49 17.69
CA ARG A 68 -1.29 -0.07 18.62
C ARG A 68 -1.87 0.98 19.56
N LYS A 69 -1.00 1.81 20.15
CA LYS A 69 -1.39 2.85 21.11
C LYS A 69 -2.33 3.89 20.49
N HIS A 70 -2.12 4.22 19.22
CA HIS A 70 -2.96 5.15 18.46
C HIS A 70 -4.16 4.49 17.77
N GLY A 71 -4.45 3.21 18.07
CA GLY A 71 -5.62 2.53 17.52
C GLY A 71 -5.51 2.27 16.01
N VAL A 72 -4.30 2.16 15.46
CA VAL A 72 -4.09 1.82 14.05
C VAL A 72 -4.38 0.34 13.82
N LEU A 73 -5.10 0.05 12.73
CA LEU A 73 -5.41 -1.31 12.26
C LEU A 73 -4.44 -1.75 11.17
N LEU A 74 -4.09 -0.85 10.25
CA LEU A 74 -3.16 -1.12 9.14
C LEU A 74 -2.25 0.09 8.94
N ALA A 75 -0.98 -0.15 8.65
CA ALA A 75 -0.05 0.89 8.20
C ALA A 75 0.76 0.40 6.99
N TYR A 76 0.95 1.28 6.02
CA TYR A 76 1.76 1.05 4.83
C TYR A 76 2.79 2.17 4.68
N LEU A 77 4.04 1.82 4.45
CA LEU A 77 5.01 2.74 3.87
C LEU A 77 4.75 2.79 2.36
N PHE A 78 4.60 3.97 1.77
CA PHE A 78 4.41 4.12 0.33
C PHE A 78 5.41 5.14 -0.24
N GLY A 79 5.24 5.52 -1.51
CA GLY A 79 6.06 6.57 -2.12
C GLY A 79 7.49 6.17 -2.46
N SER A 80 8.41 7.15 -2.45
CA SER A 80 9.78 6.98 -2.98
C SER A 80 10.55 5.89 -2.23
N ARG A 81 10.40 5.84 -0.89
CA ARG A 81 11.04 4.83 -0.04
C ARG A 81 10.51 3.43 -0.31
N ALA A 82 9.20 3.28 -0.48
CA ALA A 82 8.61 1.99 -0.86
C ALA A 82 8.98 1.53 -2.27
N ARG A 83 9.21 2.47 -3.21
CA ARG A 83 9.63 2.17 -4.59
C ARG A 83 11.14 1.91 -4.73
N GLY A 84 11.94 2.11 -3.67
CA GLY A 84 13.39 2.00 -3.72
C GLY A 84 14.08 3.11 -4.54
N THR A 85 13.39 4.23 -4.79
CA THR A 85 13.94 5.39 -5.52
C THR A 85 14.23 6.57 -4.59
N ALA A 86 14.24 6.34 -3.28
CA ALA A 86 14.50 7.35 -2.28
C ALA A 86 16.01 7.58 -2.08
N ASP A 87 16.36 8.81 -1.75
CA ASP A 87 17.64 9.22 -1.18
C ASP A 87 17.49 9.49 0.34
N GLU A 88 18.59 9.90 0.99
CA GLU A 88 18.61 10.19 2.44
C GLU A 88 17.70 11.36 2.85
N GLU A 89 17.38 12.25 1.90
CA GLU A 89 16.53 13.42 2.11
C GLU A 89 15.05 13.15 1.86
N SER A 90 14.71 11.97 1.34
CA SER A 90 13.33 11.60 1.04
C SER A 90 12.48 11.40 2.29
N ASP A 91 11.23 11.87 2.25
CA ASP A 91 10.28 11.70 3.34
C ASP A 91 9.80 10.24 3.49
N TYR A 92 9.36 9.89 4.69
CA TYR A 92 8.67 8.66 5.02
C TYR A 92 7.15 8.86 4.86
N ASP A 93 6.65 8.54 3.67
CA ASP A 93 5.22 8.53 3.36
C ASP A 93 4.53 7.30 4.01
N ILE A 94 3.74 7.52 5.07
CA ILE A 94 3.08 6.47 5.84
C ILE A 94 1.55 6.64 5.77
N ALA A 95 0.88 5.66 5.16
CA ALA A 95 -0.58 5.61 5.11
C ALA A 95 -1.11 4.69 6.22
N VAL A 96 -2.05 5.18 7.02
CA VAL A 96 -2.60 4.48 8.19
C VAL A 96 -4.10 4.39 8.15
N LEU A 97 -4.63 3.21 8.48
CA LEU A 97 -6.05 3.01 8.73
C LEU A 97 -6.26 2.93 10.23
N PHE A 98 -6.98 3.89 10.79
CA PHE A 98 -7.35 3.91 12.21
C PHE A 98 -8.62 3.10 12.44
N SER A 99 -8.78 2.60 13.66
CA SER A 99 -9.97 1.85 14.09
C SER A 99 -11.20 2.73 14.27
N ASN A 100 -11.00 4.03 14.52
CA ASN A 100 -12.08 5.01 14.64
C ASN A 100 -12.27 5.75 13.31
N ASP A 101 -13.46 5.66 12.72
CA ASP A 101 -13.81 6.33 11.48
C ASP A 101 -13.90 7.87 11.62
N GLU A 102 -14.05 8.39 12.84
CA GLU A 102 -13.99 9.83 13.14
C GLU A 102 -12.55 10.34 13.31
N THR A 103 -11.60 9.80 12.53
CA THR A 103 -10.18 10.22 12.60
C THR A 103 -10.03 11.70 12.23
N SER A 104 -9.32 12.44 13.07
CA SER A 104 -8.99 13.84 12.86
C SER A 104 -7.55 14.02 12.39
N ILE A 105 -7.24 15.20 11.85
CA ILE A 105 -5.86 15.60 11.51
C ILE A 105 -4.97 15.58 12.76
N ILE A 106 -5.55 15.78 13.96
CA ILE A 106 -4.81 15.74 15.23
C ILE A 106 -4.26 14.33 15.49
N ASP A 107 -4.98 13.28 15.07
CA ASP A 107 -4.53 11.88 15.22
C ASP A 107 -3.33 11.60 14.30
N GLU A 108 -3.34 12.12 13.07
CA GLU A 108 -2.20 12.06 12.15
C GLU A 108 -0.97 12.75 12.76
N VAL A 109 -1.13 13.99 13.24
CA VAL A 109 -0.04 14.77 13.86
C VAL A 109 0.54 14.08 15.10
N ASN A 110 -0.34 13.56 15.98
CA ASN A 110 0.10 12.85 17.18
C ASN A 110 0.87 11.58 16.84
N LEU A 111 0.43 10.85 15.80
CA LEU A 111 1.13 9.67 15.33
C LEU A 111 2.47 10.06 14.70
N THR A 112 2.53 11.08 13.83
CA THR A 112 3.78 11.60 13.25
C THR A 112 4.82 11.90 14.33
N ALA A 113 4.43 12.63 15.39
CA ALA A 113 5.33 12.98 16.49
C ALA A 113 5.82 11.76 17.29
N GLU A 114 5.04 10.67 17.34
CA GLU A 114 5.46 9.43 17.98
C GLU A 114 6.38 8.60 17.08
N LEU A 115 6.06 8.49 15.78
CA LEU A 115 6.88 7.80 14.80
C LEU A 115 8.25 8.46 14.63
N SER A 116 8.30 9.79 14.60
CA SER A 116 9.54 10.60 14.57
C SER A 116 10.51 10.21 15.67
N ARG A 117 9.99 10.07 16.90
CA ARG A 117 10.80 9.63 18.04
C ARG A 117 11.17 8.15 17.95
N ALA A 118 10.30 7.31 17.40
CA ALA A 118 10.54 5.87 17.28
C ALA A 118 11.65 5.54 16.26
N ILE A 119 11.72 6.26 15.14
CA ILE A 119 12.72 6.02 14.08
C ILE A 119 13.91 6.99 14.15
N ASN A 120 13.91 7.90 15.13
CA ASN A 120 14.93 8.93 15.32
C ASN A 120 15.15 9.81 14.08
N GLU A 121 14.05 10.21 13.44
CA GLU A 121 14.05 11.12 12.30
C GLU A 121 13.27 12.39 12.62
N PRO A 122 13.61 13.54 12.01
CA PRO A 122 12.84 14.76 12.13
C PRO A 122 11.36 14.56 11.75
N ALA A 123 10.44 15.21 12.47
CA ALA A 123 9.00 15.05 12.23
C ALA A 123 8.54 15.58 10.86
N ASP A 124 9.27 16.53 10.29
CA ASP A 124 9.08 17.05 8.93
C ASP A 124 9.47 16.04 7.83
N LYS A 125 10.29 15.04 8.15
CA LYS A 125 10.57 13.91 7.25
C LYS A 125 9.51 12.80 7.31
N ILE A 126 8.44 12.94 8.09
CA ILE A 126 7.42 11.89 8.24
C ILE A 126 6.06 12.45 7.85
N ASP A 127 5.51 11.94 6.75
CA ASP A 127 4.16 12.28 6.29
C ASP A 127 3.19 11.14 6.65
N VAL A 128 2.25 11.41 7.55
CA VAL A 128 1.23 10.44 7.98
C VAL A 128 -0.11 10.83 7.39
N LEU A 129 -0.73 9.90 6.67
CA LEU A 129 -2.02 10.12 6.02
C LEU A 129 -3.06 9.07 6.43
N SER A 130 -4.26 9.51 6.82
CA SER A 130 -5.37 8.62 7.15
C SER A 130 -6.06 8.03 5.93
N LEU A 131 -6.03 6.70 5.81
CA LEU A 131 -6.77 5.90 4.84
C LEU A 131 -8.28 5.92 5.09
N ASN A 132 -8.76 6.26 6.29
CA ASN A 132 -10.18 6.42 6.56
C ASN A 132 -10.76 7.54 5.69
N ARG A 133 -9.99 8.61 5.46
CA ARG A 133 -10.41 9.84 4.77
C ARG A 133 -9.76 10.05 3.40
N ALA A 134 -8.75 9.25 3.06
CA ALA A 134 -8.06 9.31 1.78
C ALA A 134 -9.00 9.08 0.60
N ASP A 135 -8.77 9.83 -0.48
CA ASP A 135 -9.45 9.61 -1.74
C ASP A 135 -9.03 8.28 -2.42
N LEU A 136 -9.80 7.86 -3.42
CA LEU A 136 -9.55 6.61 -4.13
C LEU A 136 -8.22 6.60 -4.90
N THR A 137 -7.69 7.77 -5.27
CA THR A 137 -6.39 7.88 -5.97
C THR A 137 -5.25 7.57 -5.03
N VAL A 138 -5.28 8.14 -3.81
CA VAL A 138 -4.30 7.86 -2.77
C VAL A 138 -4.39 6.40 -2.35
N LYS A 139 -5.60 5.88 -2.08
CA LYS A 139 -5.81 4.46 -1.77
C LYS A 139 -5.27 3.54 -2.87
N ALA A 140 -5.49 3.88 -4.15
CA ALA A 140 -4.94 3.13 -5.27
C ALA A 140 -3.41 3.17 -5.34
N ARG A 141 -2.80 4.32 -5.00
CA ARG A 141 -1.34 4.45 -4.91
C ARG A 141 -0.79 3.59 -3.78
N VAL A 142 -1.41 3.62 -2.60
CA VAL A 142 -1.02 2.80 -1.44
C VAL A 142 -1.16 1.30 -1.75
N LEU A 143 -2.25 0.85 -2.35
CA LEU A 143 -2.40 -0.56 -2.74
C LEU A 143 -1.42 -1.01 -3.84
N ARG A 144 -0.93 -0.08 -4.67
CA ARG A 144 0.00 -0.38 -5.77
C ARG A 144 1.46 -0.41 -5.33
N GLU A 145 1.84 0.53 -4.48
CA GLU A 145 3.25 0.81 -4.13
C GLU A 145 3.56 0.53 -2.66
N GLY A 146 2.53 0.39 -1.83
CA GLY A 146 2.67 0.31 -0.38
C GLY A 146 3.28 -1.01 0.09
N VAL A 147 4.28 -0.89 0.95
CA VAL A 147 4.82 -2.00 1.74
C VAL A 147 4.11 -1.99 3.10
N PRO A 148 3.39 -3.06 3.47
CA PRO A 148 2.74 -3.12 4.78
C PRO A 148 3.80 -3.13 5.88
N ILE A 149 3.72 -2.17 6.81
CA ILE A 149 4.64 -2.04 7.94
C ILE A 149 3.99 -2.36 9.28
N TYR A 150 2.65 -2.39 9.34
CA TYR A 150 1.90 -2.86 10.51
C TYR A 150 0.51 -3.39 10.11
N CYS A 151 0.07 -4.43 10.81
CA CYS A 151 -1.23 -5.05 10.62
C CYS A 151 -1.71 -5.67 11.93
N SER A 152 -2.88 -5.24 12.42
CA SER A 152 -3.46 -5.81 13.64
C SER A 152 -4.02 -7.22 13.42
N ASP A 153 -4.63 -7.46 12.25
CA ASP A 153 -5.21 -8.75 11.87
C ASP A 153 -5.09 -9.00 10.35
N GLY A 154 -4.53 -10.15 9.99
CA GLY A 154 -4.20 -10.47 8.61
C GLY A 154 -5.43 -10.75 7.73
N GLU A 155 -6.52 -11.25 8.30
CA GLU A 155 -7.78 -11.41 7.56
C GLU A 155 -8.45 -10.07 7.31
N PHE A 156 -8.48 -9.18 8.31
CA PHE A 156 -8.97 -7.82 8.17
C PHE A 156 -8.21 -7.05 7.08
N LYS A 157 -6.87 -7.15 7.05
CA LYS A 157 -6.04 -6.58 5.99
C LYS A 157 -6.52 -7.01 4.61
N ARG A 158 -6.61 -8.33 4.37
CA ARG A 158 -7.04 -8.88 3.08
C ARG A 158 -8.44 -8.43 2.70
N MET A 159 -9.36 -8.42 3.65
CA MET A 159 -10.73 -7.95 3.45
C MET A 159 -10.75 -6.48 3.03
N TRP A 160 -10.01 -5.61 3.73
CA TRP A 160 -9.92 -4.19 3.43
C TRP A 160 -9.32 -3.94 2.05
N GLU A 161 -8.17 -4.57 1.74
CA GLU A 161 -7.50 -4.44 0.44
C GLU A 161 -8.43 -4.86 -0.70
N ARG A 162 -9.15 -5.98 -0.55
CA ARG A 162 -10.12 -6.44 -1.55
C ARG A 162 -11.27 -5.45 -1.73
N LYS A 163 -11.84 -4.96 -0.63
CA LYS A 163 -12.95 -3.99 -0.67
C LYS A 163 -12.51 -2.71 -1.39
N THR A 164 -11.39 -2.14 -0.96
CA THR A 164 -10.85 -0.91 -1.54
C THR A 164 -10.45 -1.09 -3.01
N LEU A 165 -9.90 -2.24 -3.40
CA LEU A 165 -9.64 -2.55 -4.80
C LEU A 165 -10.93 -2.53 -5.63
N MET A 166 -12.03 -3.12 -5.14
CA MET A 166 -13.32 -3.10 -5.84
C MET A 166 -13.85 -1.67 -5.99
N GLU A 167 -13.80 -0.85 -4.93
CA GLU A 167 -14.19 0.57 -4.97
C GLU A 167 -13.38 1.35 -6.03
N ILE A 168 -12.07 1.10 -6.09
CA ILE A 168 -11.19 1.72 -7.09
C ILE A 168 -11.56 1.31 -8.51
N LEU A 169 -11.90 0.04 -8.74
CA LEU A 169 -12.28 -0.48 -10.06
C LEU A 169 -13.61 0.11 -10.52
N GLU A 170 -14.62 0.14 -9.65
CA GLU A 170 -15.91 0.78 -9.91
C GLU A 170 -15.75 2.27 -10.21
N GLY A 171 -14.92 2.97 -9.42
CA GLY A 171 -14.59 4.37 -9.65
C GLY A 171 -13.91 4.60 -11.00
N THR A 172 -13.03 3.68 -11.43
CA THR A 172 -12.31 3.79 -12.71
C THR A 172 -13.24 3.64 -13.91
N ASP A 173 -14.21 2.72 -13.83
CA ASP A 173 -15.22 2.54 -14.88
C ASP A 173 -16.09 3.79 -15.04
N LEU A 174 -16.52 4.38 -13.91
CA LEU A 174 -17.29 5.62 -13.91
C LEU A 174 -16.47 6.80 -14.44
N TYR A 175 -15.19 6.89 -14.04
CA TYR A 175 -14.28 7.93 -14.50
C TYR A 175 -14.02 7.85 -16.01
N ALA A 176 -13.90 6.63 -16.56
CA ALA A 176 -13.74 6.43 -18.00
C ALA A 176 -14.96 6.93 -18.79
N VAL A 177 -16.18 6.67 -18.31
CA VAL A 177 -17.43 7.19 -18.91
C VAL A 177 -17.51 8.72 -18.80
N TYR A 178 -17.15 9.28 -17.64
CA TYR A 178 -17.15 10.72 -17.41
C TYR A 178 -16.17 11.45 -18.33
N ILE A 179 -14.93 10.98 -18.41
CA ILE A 179 -13.89 11.54 -19.28
C ILE A 179 -14.28 11.44 -20.76
N LYS A 180 -14.85 10.31 -21.19
CA LYS A 180 -15.36 10.16 -22.57
C LYS A 180 -16.39 11.25 -22.91
N ARG A 181 -17.38 11.48 -22.04
CA ARG A 181 -18.40 12.52 -22.23
C ARG A 181 -17.85 13.94 -22.15
N ALA A 182 -16.88 14.19 -21.27
CA ALA A 182 -16.21 15.48 -21.18
C ALA A 182 -15.41 15.81 -22.46
N LEU A 183 -14.71 14.82 -23.02
CA LEU A 183 -13.96 14.96 -24.27
C LEU A 183 -14.87 15.12 -25.49
N GLU A 184 -16.05 14.46 -25.51
CA GLU A 184 -17.07 14.65 -26.55
C GLU A 184 -17.64 16.07 -26.57
N ARG A 185 -17.65 16.78 -25.44
CA ARG A 185 -18.10 18.19 -25.34
C ARG A 185 -17.05 19.23 -25.75
N ILE A 186 -15.77 18.84 -25.78
CA ILE A 186 -14.64 19.75 -26.10
C ILE A 186 -14.29 19.71 -27.60
N ARG A 187 -14.82 18.74 -28.36
CA ARG A 187 -14.74 18.75 -29.82
C ARG A 187 -15.77 19.73 -30.40
N PHE A 188 -15.33 20.96 -30.68
CA PHE A 188 -15.96 21.85 -31.66
C PHE A 188 -15.77 21.33 -33.08
#